data_AF-A0A7S2BJR2-F1
#
_entry.id   AF-A0A7S2BJR2-F1
#
_cell.length_a   1.000
_cell.length_b   1.000
_cell.length_c   1.000
_cell.angle_alpha   90.00
_cell.angle_beta   90.00
_cell.angle_gamma   90.00
#
_symmetry.space_group_name_H-M   'P 1'
#
loop_
_entity.id
_entity.type
_entity.pdbx_description
1 polymer ?
#
loop_
_entity_poly.entity_id
_entity_poly.type
_entity_poly.pdbx_seq_one_letter_code
_entity_poly.pdbx_strand_id
1 'polypeptide(L)'
;AWSSEIDWGICRPAALAVHTRFMGSGGSGREVTPPFVMQALYGAHAGRLIAAVRNPVDRLETAFWFHKQFWQPKKPTAAGLHAYAAEQVDEFRQCEASHGTRRCAYLFERLGKPQADAFWHCNQVIRGLYEPFLSDWYAAFGRRLLILRVEDLLDRPVPTASRWVRGGYQCRRVRVEHV
;
A
#
# COMPACT_ATOMS: atom_id res chain seq x y z
N ALA A 1 -25.70 -4.58 22.27
CA ALA A 1 -26.36 -4.28 20.98
C ALA A 1 -25.60 -3.15 20.32
N TRP A 2 -24.84 -3.44 19.25
CA TRP A 2 -24.20 -2.41 18.45
C TRP A 2 -25.28 -1.87 17.49
N SER A 3 -25.96 -0.81 17.91
CA SER A 3 -26.71 0.03 16.99
C SER A 3 -25.67 0.81 16.20
N SER A 4 -25.51 0.51 14.91
CA SER A 4 -24.76 1.40 14.02
C SER A 4 -25.15 1.13 12.58
N GLU A 5 -26.29 1.69 12.17
CA GLU A 5 -26.33 2.24 10.82
C GLU A 5 -25.25 3.32 10.79
N ILE A 6 -24.11 2.99 10.20
CA ILE A 6 -23.09 3.97 9.89
C ILE A 6 -23.74 4.95 8.92
N ASP A 7 -24.04 6.16 9.37
CA ASP A 7 -24.52 7.21 8.50
C ASP A 7 -23.38 7.65 7.57
N TRP A 8 -23.37 7.06 6.38
CA TRP A 8 -22.44 7.39 5.31
C TRP A 8 -22.58 8.85 4.86
N GLY A 9 -23.72 9.50 5.11
CA GLY A 9 -23.93 10.94 4.87
C GLY A 9 -22.99 11.82 5.69
N ILE A 10 -22.60 11.39 6.89
CA ILE A 10 -21.71 12.12 7.79
C ILE A 10 -20.25 11.71 7.60
N CYS A 11 -19.97 10.41 7.48
CA CYS A 11 -18.59 9.90 7.44
C CYS A 11 -17.89 10.25 6.12
N ARG A 12 -18.63 10.23 5.01
CA ARG A 12 -18.07 10.41 3.66
C ARG A 12 -17.53 11.82 3.41
N PRO A 13 -18.24 12.93 3.73
CA PRO A 13 -17.70 14.27 3.55
C PRO A 13 -16.39 14.52 4.32
N ALA A 14 -16.33 14.09 5.59
CA ALA A 14 -15.12 14.25 6.41
C ALA A 14 -13.93 13.49 5.83
N ALA A 15 -14.14 12.23 5.45
CA ALA A 15 -13.08 11.42 4.88
C ALA A 15 -12.65 11.93 3.48
N LEU A 16 -13.59 12.43 2.67
CA LEU A 16 -13.31 13.08 1.39
C LEU A 16 -12.51 14.38 1.55
N ALA A 17 -12.81 15.19 2.57
CA ALA A 17 -12.07 16.43 2.84
C ALA A 17 -10.60 16.13 3.16
N VAL A 18 -10.36 15.12 4.00
CA VAL A 18 -9.00 14.66 4.32
C VAL A 18 -8.31 14.09 3.09
N HIS A 19 -8.99 13.22 2.33
CA HIS A 19 -8.45 12.70 1.07
C HIS A 19 -8.06 13.82 0.10
N THR A 20 -8.96 14.78 -0.14
CA THR A 20 -8.74 15.88 -1.09
C THR A 20 -7.56 16.75 -0.67
N ARG A 21 -7.38 16.98 0.64
CA ARG A 21 -6.21 17.69 1.17
C ARG A 21 -4.89 17.01 0.79
N PHE A 22 -4.84 15.67 0.79
CA PHE A 22 -3.61 14.91 0.52
C PHE A 22 -3.42 14.50 -0.94
N MET A 23 -4.50 14.35 -1.71
CA MET A 23 -4.49 13.81 -3.09
C MET A 23 -4.78 14.86 -4.16
N GLY A 24 -5.31 16.02 -3.77
CA GLY A 24 -5.90 17.01 -4.67
C GLY A 24 -7.26 16.56 -5.22
N SER A 25 -7.81 17.32 -6.17
CA SER A 25 -9.14 17.11 -6.74
C SER A 25 -9.17 16.32 -8.05
N GLY A 26 -8.03 16.00 -8.65
CA GLY A 26 -7.98 15.50 -10.04
C GLY A 26 -8.31 14.01 -10.24
N GLY A 27 -9.05 13.39 -9.32
CA GLY A 27 -9.73 12.10 -9.54
C GLY A 27 -11.22 12.31 -9.87
N SER A 28 -12.08 11.30 -9.70
CA SER A 28 -13.54 11.49 -9.75
C SER A 28 -14.08 12.37 -8.61
N GLY A 29 -13.21 12.82 -7.71
CA GLY A 29 -13.55 13.66 -6.54
C GLY A 29 -14.30 12.88 -5.47
N ARG A 30 -14.28 11.55 -5.55
CA ARG A 30 -15.03 10.64 -4.67
C ARG A 30 -14.15 9.57 -4.04
N GLU A 31 -12.85 9.63 -4.27
CA GLU A 31 -11.90 8.69 -3.71
C GLU A 31 -11.64 8.99 -2.23
N VAL A 32 -11.56 7.95 -1.43
CA VAL A 32 -11.21 8.02 -0.02
C VAL A 32 -10.28 6.86 0.27
N THR A 33 -9.10 7.12 0.84
CA THR A 33 -8.17 6.05 1.17
C THR A 33 -8.63 5.33 2.45
N PRO A 34 -8.47 4.00 2.55
CA PRO A 34 -8.88 3.23 3.72
C PRO A 34 -8.42 3.79 5.09
N PRO A 35 -7.20 4.33 5.26
CA PRO A 35 -6.75 4.87 6.55
C PRO A 35 -7.67 5.94 7.14
N PHE A 36 -8.15 6.88 6.32
CA PHE A 36 -8.97 8.00 6.77
C PHE A 36 -10.44 7.61 6.94
N VAL A 37 -10.93 6.63 6.16
CA VAL A 37 -12.24 6.00 6.42
C VAL A 37 -12.22 5.34 7.81
N MET A 38 -11.20 4.55 8.09
CA MET A 38 -11.05 3.88 9.38
C MET A 38 -10.91 4.90 10.52
N GLN A 39 -10.14 5.96 10.31
CA GLN A 39 -10.00 7.03 11.31
C GLN A 39 -11.34 7.74 11.57
N ALA A 40 -12.11 8.04 10.52
CA ALA A 40 -13.42 8.70 10.67
C ALA A 40 -14.44 7.82 11.41
N LEU A 41 -14.46 6.51 11.12
CA LEU A 41 -15.40 5.57 11.74
C LEU A 41 -15.04 5.21 13.17
N TYR A 42 -13.75 4.99 13.45
CA TYR A 42 -13.31 4.42 14.73
C TYR A 42 -12.59 5.43 15.63
N GLY A 43 -12.08 6.54 15.09
CA GLY A 43 -11.43 7.61 15.85
C GLY A 43 -10.36 7.12 16.85
N ALA A 44 -10.52 7.52 18.11
CA ALA A 44 -9.66 7.10 19.22
C ALA A 44 -9.78 5.60 19.56
N HIS A 45 -10.91 4.97 19.22
CA HIS A 45 -11.15 3.55 19.42
C HIS A 45 -10.59 2.67 18.30
N ALA A 46 -10.00 3.27 17.25
CA ALA A 46 -9.32 2.50 16.23
C ALA A 46 -8.19 1.68 16.89
N GLY A 47 -8.20 0.37 16.66
CA GLY A 47 -7.24 -0.56 17.24
C GLY A 47 -5.80 -0.28 16.82
N ARG A 48 -4.89 -1.17 17.22
CA ARG A 48 -3.51 -1.15 16.73
C ARG A 48 -3.44 -1.82 15.37
N LEU A 49 -2.62 -1.29 14.49
CA LEU A 49 -2.39 -1.84 13.15
C LEU A 49 -0.97 -2.35 13.02
N ILE A 50 -0.83 -3.45 12.29
CA ILE A 50 0.45 -4.03 11.91
C ILE A 50 0.50 -4.05 10.39
N ALA A 51 1.50 -3.40 9.80
CA ALA A 51 1.82 -3.48 8.39
C ALA A 51 3.10 -4.31 8.22
N ALA A 52 3.02 -5.43 7.52
CA ALA A 52 4.18 -6.24 7.17
C ALA A 52 4.58 -5.93 5.71
N VAL A 53 5.81 -5.47 5.51
CA VAL A 53 6.38 -5.15 4.19
C VAL A 53 7.55 -6.07 3.89
N ARG A 54 7.74 -6.43 2.61
CA ARG A 54 8.85 -7.25 2.11
C ARG A 54 9.61 -6.43 1.06
N ASN A 55 10.82 -6.83 0.70
CA ASN A 55 11.49 -6.32 -0.49
C ASN A 55 10.51 -6.27 -1.69
N PRO A 56 10.32 -5.10 -2.33
CA PRO A 56 9.34 -4.96 -3.40
C PRO A 56 9.68 -5.76 -4.66
N VAL A 57 10.98 -6.01 -4.92
CA VAL A 57 11.45 -6.86 -6.04
C VAL A 57 11.03 -8.30 -5.80
N ASP A 58 11.37 -8.85 -4.65
CA ASP A 58 10.96 -10.19 -4.23
C ASP A 58 9.44 -10.38 -4.28
N ARG A 59 8.70 -9.35 -3.85
CA ARG A 59 7.24 -9.35 -3.86
C ARG A 59 6.70 -9.43 -5.29
N LEU A 60 7.25 -8.62 -6.21
CA LEU A 60 6.88 -8.64 -7.62
C LEU A 60 7.24 -9.98 -8.26
N GLU A 61 8.43 -10.49 -8.00
CA GLU A 61 8.88 -11.80 -8.48
C GLU A 61 7.97 -12.92 -7.98
N THR A 62 7.68 -12.96 -6.68
CA THR A 62 6.77 -13.96 -6.09
C THR A 62 5.39 -13.89 -6.75
N ALA A 63 4.87 -12.67 -6.96
CA ALA A 63 3.59 -12.50 -7.64
C ALA A 63 3.66 -13.02 -9.08
N PHE A 64 4.70 -12.66 -9.83
CA PHE A 64 4.90 -13.11 -11.21
C PHE A 64 4.86 -14.62 -11.29
N TRP A 65 5.62 -15.35 -10.46
CA TRP A 65 5.67 -16.82 -10.52
C TRP A 65 4.39 -17.51 -10.03
N PHE A 66 3.74 -16.95 -9.02
CA PHE A 66 2.59 -17.59 -8.37
C PHE A 66 1.27 -17.38 -9.12
N HIS A 67 1.12 -16.27 -9.83
CA HIS A 67 -0.15 -15.88 -10.45
C HIS A 67 -0.09 -15.96 -11.98
N LYS A 68 -0.81 -16.93 -12.54
CA LYS A 68 -0.88 -17.21 -13.99
C LYS A 68 -1.09 -15.97 -14.84
N GLN A 69 -1.96 -15.06 -14.41
CA GLN A 69 -2.29 -13.88 -15.18
C GLN A 69 -1.10 -12.93 -15.42
N PHE A 70 -0.04 -12.97 -14.62
CA PHE A 70 1.13 -12.11 -14.79
C PHE A 70 2.17 -12.72 -15.73
N TRP A 71 2.34 -14.05 -15.70
CA TRP A 71 3.27 -14.72 -16.60
C TRP A 71 2.63 -15.18 -17.91
N GLN A 72 1.30 -15.31 -18.02
CA GLN A 72 0.66 -15.88 -19.21
C GLN A 72 1.06 -15.16 -20.52
N PRO A 73 1.11 -13.81 -20.58
CA PRO A 73 1.52 -13.13 -21.82
C PRO A 73 3.04 -13.08 -22.03
N LYS A 74 3.83 -13.30 -20.98
CA LYS A 74 5.30 -13.13 -20.99
C LYS A 74 6.08 -14.44 -20.90
N LYS A 75 5.39 -15.56 -20.66
CA LYS A 75 5.89 -16.91 -20.34
C LYS A 75 6.53 -16.97 -18.93
N PRO A 76 6.43 -18.12 -18.22
CA PRO A 76 7.03 -18.29 -16.91
C PRO A 76 8.54 -18.58 -17.04
N THR A 77 9.30 -17.58 -17.44
CA THR A 77 10.76 -17.64 -17.60
C THR A 77 11.41 -16.39 -17.01
N ALA A 78 12.73 -16.42 -16.78
CA ALA A 78 13.45 -15.23 -16.33
C ALA A 78 13.33 -14.05 -17.32
N ALA A 79 13.36 -14.33 -18.63
CA ALA A 79 13.13 -13.32 -19.66
C ALA A 79 11.69 -12.77 -19.60
N GLY A 80 10.70 -13.63 -19.30
CA GLY A 80 9.32 -13.22 -19.11
C GLY A 80 9.13 -12.34 -17.87
N LEU A 81 9.78 -12.68 -16.75
CA LEU A 81 9.79 -11.86 -15.54
C LEU A 81 10.40 -10.49 -15.82
N HIS A 82 11.54 -10.44 -16.51
CA HIS A 82 12.20 -9.18 -16.86
C HIS A 82 11.29 -8.33 -17.77
N ALA A 83 10.72 -8.92 -18.82
CA ALA A 83 9.82 -8.22 -19.72
C ALA A 83 8.57 -7.69 -19.01
N TYR A 84 8.00 -8.47 -18.09
CA TYR A 84 6.91 -8.02 -17.22
C TYR A 84 7.35 -6.85 -16.34
N ALA A 85 8.42 -7.00 -15.57
CA ALA A 85 8.88 -5.97 -14.64
C ALA A 85 9.24 -4.65 -15.36
N ALA A 86 9.92 -4.73 -16.51
CA ALA A 86 10.28 -3.57 -17.31
C ALA A 86 9.05 -2.80 -17.80
N GLU A 87 8.07 -3.50 -18.40
CA GLU A 87 6.81 -2.88 -18.85
C GLU A 87 6.08 -2.17 -17.70
N GLN A 88 5.93 -2.85 -16.54
CA GLN A 88 5.22 -2.26 -15.39
C GLN A 88 5.96 -1.03 -14.82
N VAL A 89 7.30 -1.06 -14.78
CA VAL A 89 8.08 0.07 -14.28
C VAL A 89 8.02 1.24 -15.25
N ASP A 90 8.14 0.98 -16.56
CA ASP A 90 8.12 2.03 -17.58
C ASP A 90 6.75 2.69 -17.68
N GLU A 91 5.65 1.92 -17.66
CA GLU A 91 4.29 2.44 -17.61
C GLU A 91 4.04 3.29 -16.35
N PHE A 92 4.54 2.84 -15.19
CA PHE A 92 4.40 3.60 -13.95
C PHE A 92 5.19 4.92 -13.98
N ARG A 93 6.42 4.91 -14.49
CA ARG A 93 7.25 6.11 -14.65
C ARG A 93 6.63 7.13 -15.58
N GLN A 94 5.99 6.69 -16.67
CA GLN A 94 5.26 7.58 -17.57
C GLN A 94 4.08 8.27 -16.87
N CYS A 95 3.34 7.52 -16.05
CA CYS A 95 2.31 8.11 -15.20
C CYS A 95 2.91 9.12 -14.23
N GLU A 96 3.99 8.75 -13.53
CA GLU A 96 4.64 9.58 -12.51
C GLU A 96 5.12 10.91 -13.09
N ALA A 97 5.71 10.90 -14.29
CA ALA A 97 6.14 12.10 -14.99
C ALA A 97 4.98 13.09 -15.28
N SER A 98 3.76 12.58 -15.45
CA SER A 98 2.58 13.40 -15.80
C SER A 98 1.71 13.78 -14.62
N HIS A 99 1.66 12.94 -13.58
CA HIS A 99 0.69 13.06 -12.49
C HIS A 99 1.32 13.04 -11.09
N GLY A 100 2.61 12.74 -10.98
CA GLY A 100 3.31 12.53 -9.71
C GLY A 100 3.05 11.16 -9.09
N THR A 101 4.05 10.66 -8.34
CA THR A 101 4.10 9.31 -7.75
C THR A 101 2.84 8.96 -6.98
N ARG A 102 2.41 9.87 -6.09
CA ARG A 102 1.29 9.64 -5.18
C ARG A 102 -0.02 9.43 -5.93
N ARG A 103 -0.33 10.27 -6.93
CA ARG A 103 -1.56 10.12 -7.72
C ARG A 103 -1.54 8.82 -8.52
N CYS A 104 -0.41 8.47 -9.11
CA CYS A 104 -0.25 7.19 -9.80
C CYS A 104 -0.43 6.00 -8.86
N ALA A 105 0.06 6.05 -7.62
CA ALA A 105 -0.10 4.96 -6.67
C ALA A 105 -1.58 4.68 -6.29
N TYR A 106 -2.42 5.71 -6.21
CA TYR A 106 -3.82 5.57 -5.79
C TYR A 106 -4.84 5.52 -6.91
N LEU A 107 -4.55 6.17 -8.04
CA LEU A 107 -5.53 6.47 -9.08
C LEU A 107 -5.11 5.96 -10.46
N PHE A 108 -4.05 5.16 -10.58
CA PHE A 108 -3.43 4.75 -11.86
C PHE A 108 -4.45 4.56 -12.98
N GLU A 109 -5.33 3.55 -12.86
CA GLU A 109 -6.35 3.18 -13.86
C GLU A 109 -7.36 4.29 -14.22
N ARG A 110 -7.45 5.34 -13.39
CA ARG A 110 -8.40 6.47 -13.55
C ARG A 110 -7.75 7.72 -14.13
N LEU A 111 -6.43 7.75 -14.29
CA LEU A 111 -5.71 8.95 -14.73
C LEU A 111 -5.74 9.16 -16.24
N GLY A 112 -6.13 8.14 -17.02
CA GLY A 112 -6.31 8.25 -18.45
C GLY A 112 -6.38 6.89 -19.15
N LYS A 113 -6.66 6.94 -20.46
CA LYS A 113 -6.65 5.75 -21.31
C LYS A 113 -5.32 4.98 -21.26
N PRO A 114 -4.14 5.62 -21.32
CA PRO A 114 -2.87 4.89 -21.23
C PRO A 114 -2.73 4.05 -19.96
N GLN A 115 -3.11 4.59 -18.81
CA GLN A 115 -3.05 3.86 -17.53
C GLN A 115 -4.15 2.81 -17.38
N ALA A 116 -5.31 3.04 -18.00
CA ALA A 116 -6.39 2.05 -18.04
C ALA A 116 -6.03 0.86 -18.95
N ASP A 117 -5.29 1.08 -20.05
CA ASP A 117 -4.90 0.03 -20.99
C ASP A 117 -3.61 -0.70 -20.58
N ALA A 118 -2.79 -0.08 -19.73
CA ALA A 118 -1.57 -0.63 -19.17
C ALA A 118 -1.80 -2.03 -18.57
N PHE A 119 -0.89 -2.96 -18.87
CA PHE A 119 -1.09 -4.37 -18.55
C PHE A 119 -1.22 -4.57 -17.04
N TRP A 120 -2.38 -5.05 -16.58
CA TRP A 120 -2.70 -5.17 -15.14
C TRP A 120 -2.46 -3.90 -14.31
N HIS A 121 -2.53 -2.73 -14.95
CA HIS A 121 -2.53 -1.42 -14.31
C HIS A 121 -1.36 -1.20 -13.33
N CYS A 122 -0.17 -1.73 -13.65
CA CYS A 122 1.03 -1.62 -12.80
C CYS A 122 0.85 -2.17 -11.37
N ASN A 123 -0.13 -3.05 -11.12
CA ASN A 123 -0.59 -3.40 -9.78
C ASN A 123 0.54 -3.93 -8.86
N GLN A 124 1.49 -4.71 -9.38
CA GLN A 124 2.58 -5.23 -8.55
C GLN A 124 3.65 -4.19 -8.22
N VAL A 125 3.93 -3.24 -9.13
CA VAL A 125 4.79 -2.10 -8.86
C VAL A 125 4.13 -1.20 -7.82
N ILE A 126 2.85 -0.85 -8.02
CA ILE A 126 2.08 -0.03 -7.08
C ILE A 126 2.07 -0.65 -5.68
N ARG A 127 1.79 -1.95 -5.55
CA ARG A 127 1.80 -2.62 -4.24
C ARG A 127 3.20 -2.75 -3.62
N GLY A 128 4.27 -2.51 -4.37
CA GLY A 128 5.64 -2.39 -3.88
C GLY A 128 6.04 -0.96 -3.48
N LEU A 129 5.25 0.05 -3.87
CA LEU A 129 5.45 1.45 -3.48
C LEU A 129 4.87 1.70 -2.08
N TYR A 130 5.55 1.22 -1.04
CA TYR A 130 5.00 1.28 0.31
C TYR A 130 4.83 2.69 0.86
N GLU A 131 5.73 3.62 0.52
CA GLU A 131 5.76 4.97 1.08
C GLU A 131 4.40 5.69 1.02
N PRO A 132 3.74 5.88 -0.14
CA PRO A 132 2.50 6.65 -0.20
C PRO A 132 1.36 6.04 0.64
N PHE A 133 1.34 4.72 0.80
CA PHE A 133 0.35 4.03 1.63
C PHE A 133 0.69 4.10 3.12
N LEU A 134 1.95 3.83 3.49
CA LEU A 134 2.39 3.87 4.87
C LEU A 134 2.32 5.29 5.45
N SER A 135 2.58 6.31 4.64
CA SER A 135 2.42 7.71 5.02
C SER A 135 0.97 8.03 5.42
N ASP A 136 -0.03 7.52 4.69
CA ASP A 136 -1.45 7.73 5.02
C ASP A 136 -1.87 6.94 6.26
N TRP A 137 -1.43 5.69 6.38
CA TRP A 137 -1.66 4.90 7.58
C TRP A 137 -1.03 5.54 8.82
N TYR A 138 0.18 6.10 8.69
CA TYR A 138 0.85 6.79 9.78
C TYR A 138 0.14 8.11 10.12
N ALA A 139 -0.32 8.88 9.14
CA ALA A 139 -1.11 10.09 9.39
C ALA A 139 -2.42 9.78 10.13
N ALA A 140 -3.08 8.67 9.81
CA ALA A 140 -4.34 8.27 10.45
C ALA A 140 -4.16 7.63 11.85
N PHE A 141 -3.11 6.83 12.05
CA PHE A 141 -2.95 6.00 13.25
C PHE A 141 -1.78 6.40 14.14
N GLY A 142 -0.79 7.13 13.61
CA GLY A 142 0.43 7.55 14.31
C GLY A 142 1.13 6.39 15.00
N ARG A 143 1.32 6.52 16.31
CA ARG A 143 2.00 5.52 17.16
C ARG A 143 1.24 4.19 17.30
N ARG A 144 0.00 4.10 16.79
CA ARG A 144 -0.78 2.84 16.78
C ARG A 144 -0.46 1.96 15.56
N LEU A 145 0.37 2.43 14.63
CA LEU A 145 0.90 1.65 13.52
C LEU A 145 2.26 1.06 13.86
N LEU A 146 2.38 -0.26 13.74
CA LEU A 146 3.65 -0.99 13.76
C LEU A 146 3.99 -1.44 12.35
N ILE A 147 5.18 -1.08 11.87
CA ILE A 147 5.70 -1.53 10.57
C ILE A 147 6.74 -2.61 10.83
N LEU A 148 6.54 -3.77 10.21
CA LEU A 148 7.44 -4.92 10.29
C LEU A 148 8.02 -5.20 8.92
N ARG A 149 9.31 -5.51 8.87
CA ARG A 149 9.93 -6.12 7.70
C ARG A 149 9.73 -7.63 7.77
N VAL A 150 9.29 -8.23 6.69
CA VAL A 150 9.10 -9.68 6.60
C VAL A 150 10.45 -10.39 6.72
N GLU A 151 11.52 -9.81 6.19
CA GLU A 151 12.87 -10.40 6.30
C GLU A 151 13.30 -10.56 7.76
N ASP A 152 13.00 -9.57 8.62
CA ASP A 152 13.30 -9.64 10.06
C ASP A 152 12.55 -10.78 10.78
N LEU A 153 11.42 -11.24 10.23
CA LEU A 153 10.62 -12.34 10.77
C LEU A 153 11.10 -13.71 10.28
N LEU A 154 11.64 -13.78 9.06
CA LEU A 154 12.08 -15.02 8.42
C LEU A 154 13.54 -15.36 8.78
N ASP A 155 14.41 -14.36 8.89
CA ASP A 155 15.85 -14.55 9.13
C ASP A 155 16.18 -14.78 10.61
N ARG A 156 15.18 -14.69 11.49
CA ARG A 156 15.34 -14.99 12.91
C ARG A 156 14.74 -16.37 13.21
N PRO A 157 15.51 -17.29 13.83
CA PRO A 157 14.92 -18.51 14.37
C PRO A 157 13.83 -18.10 15.36
N VAL A 158 12.60 -18.58 15.13
CA VAL A 158 11.43 -18.29 15.98
C VAL A 158 11.84 -18.57 17.43
N PRO A 159 11.94 -17.56 18.31
CA PRO A 159 12.01 -17.84 19.73
C PRO A 159 10.67 -18.49 20.05
N THR A 160 10.71 -19.73 20.54
CA THR A 160 9.54 -20.49 21.03
C THR A 160 8.50 -19.54 21.63
N ALA A 161 7.24 -19.70 21.23
CA ALA A 161 6.11 -18.77 21.34
C ALA A 161 5.88 -18.04 22.68
N SER A 162 6.60 -18.38 23.75
CA SER A 162 6.51 -17.78 25.09
C SER A 162 7.02 -16.34 25.22
N ARG A 163 7.79 -15.81 24.25
CA ARG A 163 8.38 -14.45 24.39
C ARG A 163 7.51 -13.30 23.85
N TRP A 164 6.52 -13.60 23.00
CA TRP A 164 5.66 -12.59 22.35
C TRP A 164 4.64 -11.97 23.31
N VAL A 165 4.35 -12.63 24.44
CA VAL A 165 3.27 -12.22 25.36
C VAL A 165 3.75 -11.30 26.49
N ARG A 166 5.06 -11.24 26.82
CA ARG A 166 5.55 -10.44 27.97
C ARG A 166 6.90 -9.74 27.79
N GLY A 167 7.67 -10.05 26.74
CA GLY A 167 8.94 -9.39 26.49
C GLY A 167 8.75 -8.30 25.47
N GLY A 168 8.63 -7.05 25.91
CA GLY A 168 8.56 -5.90 25.02
C GLY A 168 9.63 -6.01 23.93
N TYR A 169 9.21 -5.84 22.67
CA TYR A 169 10.16 -5.56 21.62
C TYR A 169 10.94 -4.33 22.07
N GLN A 170 12.22 -4.51 22.37
CA GLN A 170 13.16 -3.45 22.05
C GLN A 170 13.15 -3.34 20.53
N CYS A 171 12.17 -2.59 20.04
CA CYS A 171 12.25 -1.91 18.76
C CYS A 171 13.51 -1.06 18.89
N ARG A 172 14.68 -1.59 18.49
CA ARG A 172 15.77 -0.70 18.11
C ARG A 172 15.16 0.17 17.03
N ARG A 173 15.10 1.48 17.29
CA ARG A 173 14.70 2.48 16.29
C ARG A 173 15.44 2.12 15.02
N VAL A 174 14.71 1.70 13.99
CA VAL A 174 15.21 1.83 12.63
C VAL A 174 15.38 3.35 12.49
N ARG A 175 16.63 3.81 12.45
CA ARG A 175 16.89 5.21 12.10
C ARG A 175 16.32 5.38 10.69
N VAL A 176 15.24 6.13 10.58
CA VAL A 176 14.88 6.76 9.32
C VAL A 176 15.93 7.86 9.17
N GLU A 177 17.02 7.54 8.50
CA GLU A 177 17.93 8.57 8.01
C GLU A 177 17.17 9.28 6.89
N HIS A 178 16.86 10.56 7.12
CA HIS A 178 16.31 11.43 6.11
C HIS A 178 17.31 11.48 4.95
N VAL A 179 16.89 10.98 3.79
CA VAL A 179 17.51 11.32 2.51
C VAL A 179 16.84 12.58 1.99
#